data_AF-A0A8T5RPL4-F1
#
_entry.id   AF-A0A8T5RPL4-F1
#
_cell.length_a   1.000
_cell.length_b   1.000
_cell.length_c   1.000
_cell.angle_alpha   90.00
_cell.angle_beta   90.00
_cell.angle_gamma   90.00
#
_symmetry.space_group_name_H-M   'P 1'
#
loop_
_entity.id
_entity.type
_entity.pdbx_description
1 polymer ?
#
loop_
_entity_poly.entity_id
_entity_poly.type
_entity_poly.pdbx_seq_one_letter_code
_entity_poly.pdbx_strand_id
1 'polypeptide(L)'
;MSLDKWLNSEEKKAKEKKKQDNTKEIKIEIENNKKSKKFKKFILKCPESKCNYQKTILKNALSETDKICPRCRYKMKINEI
;
A
#
# COMPACT_ATOMS: atom_id res chain seq x y z
N MET A 1 6.88 20.90 -31.36
CA MET A 1 6.55 20.25 -30.07
C MET A 1 6.80 18.76 -30.26
N SER A 2 7.74 18.16 -29.53
CA SER A 2 8.08 16.73 -29.66
C SER A 2 8.13 16.07 -28.29
N LEU A 3 7.29 15.05 -28.11
CA LEU A 3 7.01 14.29 -26.88
C LEU A 3 8.01 13.14 -26.67
N ASP A 4 9.31 13.37 -26.88
CA ASP A 4 10.33 12.33 -26.86
C ASP A 4 11.52 12.72 -25.97
N LYS A 5 11.27 12.95 -24.67
CA LYS A 5 12.36 13.31 -23.74
C LYS A 5 12.38 12.55 -22.41
N TRP A 6 11.52 11.55 -22.18
CA TRP A 6 11.38 10.91 -20.87
C TRP A 6 11.56 9.39 -20.84
N LEU A 7 12.23 8.82 -21.84
CA LEU A 7 12.76 7.45 -21.75
C LEU A 7 14.26 7.49 -22.07
N ASN A 8 15.05 6.85 -21.21
CA ASN A 8 16.50 6.60 -21.27
C ASN A 8 17.34 7.60 -20.47
N SER A 9 17.74 7.23 -19.24
CA SER A 9 19.18 7.15 -18.88
C SER A 9 19.44 6.70 -17.43
N GLU A 10 18.85 5.62 -16.91
CA GLU A 10 19.32 5.04 -15.62
C GLU A 10 19.44 3.51 -15.66
N GLU A 11 19.55 2.93 -16.85
CA GLU A 11 20.14 1.60 -16.99
C GLU A 11 21.67 1.74 -17.08
N LYS A 12 22.36 1.06 -16.15
CA LYS A 12 23.80 0.77 -16.09
C LYS A 12 24.63 1.71 -15.19
N LYS A 13 24.81 1.29 -13.93
CA LYS A 13 26.13 1.12 -13.25
C LYS A 13 25.93 0.82 -11.76
N ALA A 14 25.90 -0.47 -11.39
CA ALA A 14 26.34 -0.95 -10.06
C ALA A 14 26.19 -2.49 -9.97
N LYS A 15 26.90 -3.22 -10.85
CA LYS A 15 27.30 -4.59 -10.54
C LYS A 15 28.71 -4.49 -9.94
N GLU A 16 28.90 -4.84 -8.68
CA GLU A 16 29.98 -5.73 -8.19
C GLU A 16 30.06 -5.85 -6.64
N LYS A 17 29.51 -6.96 -6.14
CA LYS A 17 30.08 -7.96 -5.22
C LYS A 17 30.73 -7.56 -3.86
N LYS A 18 30.14 -8.06 -2.76
CA LYS A 18 30.66 -9.06 -1.76
C LYS A 18 29.86 -8.92 -0.43
N LYS A 19 28.99 -9.87 -0.07
CA LYS A 19 29.16 -11.12 0.74
C LYS A 19 29.39 -10.92 2.25
N GLN A 20 28.65 -11.73 3.03
CA GLN A 20 28.65 -12.04 4.48
C GLN A 20 27.59 -11.25 5.30
N ASP A 21 26.39 -11.79 5.54
CA ASP A 21 25.98 -12.96 6.36
C ASP A 21 26.04 -12.67 7.86
N ASN A 22 24.87 -12.46 8.48
CA ASN A 22 24.47 -13.19 9.68
C ASN A 22 22.98 -12.94 10.07
N THR A 23 22.26 -14.06 10.16
CA THR A 23 21.24 -14.40 11.16
C THR A 23 20.12 -13.39 11.48
N LYS A 24 18.90 -13.71 11.00
CA LYS A 24 17.81 -14.15 11.89
C LYS A 24 16.67 -14.74 11.07
N GLU A 25 16.27 -15.92 11.51
CA GLU A 25 15.19 -16.74 10.99
C GLU A 25 13.89 -15.93 10.92
N ILE A 26 13.35 -15.77 9.72
CA ILE A 26 11.92 -15.54 9.57
C ILE A 26 11.44 -16.50 8.49
N LYS A 27 11.18 -17.75 8.92
CA LYS A 27 10.29 -18.67 8.22
C LYS A 27 8.91 -18.02 8.23
N ILE A 28 8.65 -17.12 7.29
CA ILE A 28 7.28 -16.73 6.96
C ILE A 28 6.77 -17.86 6.07
N GLU A 29 5.95 -18.72 6.66
CA GLU A 29 5.13 -19.70 5.97
C GLU A 29 4.37 -18.99 4.85
N ILE A 30 4.88 -19.12 3.62
CA ILE A 30 4.12 -18.82 2.42
C ILE A 30 3.18 -20.01 2.21
N GLU A 31 2.25 -20.22 3.15
CA GLU A 31 1.08 -21.02 2.87
C GLU A 31 0.23 -20.22 1.88
N ASN A 32 0.48 -20.52 0.61
CA ASN A 32 -0.38 -20.24 -0.52
C ASN A 32 -1.74 -20.92 -0.33
N ASN A 33 -2.54 -20.42 0.60
CA ASN A 33 -3.95 -20.76 0.67
C ASN A 33 -4.64 -20.03 -0.49
N LYS A 34 -4.77 -20.72 -1.62
CA LYS A 34 -5.56 -20.34 -2.80
C LYS A 34 -7.07 -20.30 -2.48
N LYS A 35 -7.45 -19.71 -1.36
CA LYS A 35 -8.83 -19.26 -1.15
C LYS A 35 -8.95 -17.97 -1.95
N SER A 36 -9.83 -17.95 -2.93
CA SER A 36 -10.21 -16.76 -3.68
C SER A 36 -10.45 -15.62 -2.68
N LYS A 37 -9.47 -14.72 -2.55
CA LYS A 37 -9.55 -13.60 -1.61
C LYS A 37 -10.67 -12.69 -2.11
N LYS A 38 -11.85 -12.83 -1.50
CA LYS A 38 -12.99 -11.98 -1.81
C LYS A 38 -12.63 -10.56 -1.36
N PHE A 39 -12.64 -9.63 -2.32
CA PHE A 39 -12.52 -8.22 -2.00
C PHE A 39 -13.72 -7.80 -1.17
N LYS A 40 -13.47 -7.05 -0.10
CA LYS A 40 -14.51 -6.44 0.72
C LYS A 40 -14.61 -4.96 0.39
N LYS A 41 -15.81 -4.41 0.48
CA LYS A 41 -16.03 -2.98 0.26
C LYS A 41 -15.98 -2.27 1.61
N PHE A 42 -15.10 -1.28 1.70
CA PHE A 42 -14.96 -0.45 2.88
C PHE A 42 -15.33 0.98 2.54
N ILE A 43 -16.25 1.56 3.31
CA ILE A 43 -16.53 3.00 3.30
C ILE A 43 -15.75 3.60 4.47
N LEU A 44 -14.84 4.52 4.18
CA LEU A 44 -14.09 5.27 5.18
C LEU A 44 -14.56 6.72 5.20
N LYS A 45 -14.89 7.26 6.38
CA LYS A 45 -15.30 8.65 6.59
C LYS A 45 -14.43 9.34 7.66
N CYS A 46 -13.84 10.51 7.37
CA CYS A 46 -13.12 11.31 8.39
C CYS A 46 -14.17 11.79 9.42
N PRO A 47 -13.93 11.59 10.73
CA PRO A 47 -14.86 11.99 11.78
C PRO A 47 -14.94 13.52 11.95
N GLU A 48 -13.92 14.25 11.48
CA GLU A 48 -13.84 15.70 11.55
C GLU A 48 -14.86 16.35 10.61
N SER A 49 -15.84 17.07 11.18
CA SER A 49 -16.91 17.75 10.44
C SER A 49 -16.38 18.76 9.43
N LYS A 50 -15.26 19.44 9.76
CA LYS A 50 -14.61 20.39 8.84
C LYS A 50 -13.97 19.71 7.64
N CYS A 51 -13.46 18.49 7.80
CA CYS A 51 -12.82 17.78 6.71
C CYS A 51 -13.83 17.08 5.80
N ASN A 52 -14.82 16.41 6.40
CA ASN A 52 -15.87 15.64 5.73
C ASN A 52 -15.39 14.74 4.58
N TYR A 53 -14.13 14.27 4.65
CA TYR A 53 -13.55 13.45 3.60
C TYR A 53 -14.09 12.02 3.70
N GLN A 54 -14.59 11.51 2.59
CA GLN A 54 -15.05 10.13 2.47
C GLN A 54 -14.39 9.46 1.27
N LYS A 55 -14.03 8.19 1.42
CA LYS A 55 -13.55 7.35 0.33
C LYS A 55 -14.13 5.95 0.45
N THR A 56 -14.25 5.28 -0.68
CA THR A 56 -14.64 3.88 -0.74
C THR A 56 -13.46 3.09 -1.27
N ILE A 57 -13.10 2.01 -0.60
CA ILE A 57 -11.97 1.16 -0.96
C ILE A 57 -12.46 -0.28 -1.09
N LEU A 58 -12.08 -0.93 -2.19
CA LEU A 58 -12.22 -2.37 -2.36
C LEU A 58 -10.86 -3.01 -2.10
N LYS A 59 -10.70 -3.64 -0.94
CA LYS A 59 -9.46 -4.33 -0.54
C LYS A 59 -9.79 -5.63 0.19
N ASN A 60 -8.82 -6.52 0.28
CA ASN A 60 -8.96 -7.73 1.09
C ASN A 60 -8.82 -7.42 2.59
N ALA A 61 -7.90 -6.52 2.93
CA ALA A 61 -7.69 -5.98 4.27
C ALA A 61 -7.21 -4.53 4.17
N LEU A 62 -7.61 -3.69 5.11
CA LEU A 62 -7.16 -2.29 5.19
C LEU A 62 -5.77 -2.22 5.85
N SER A 63 -4.84 -1.49 5.23
CA SER A 63 -3.55 -1.16 5.85
C SER A 63 -3.72 -0.03 6.88
N GLU A 64 -2.74 0.15 7.77
CA GLU A 64 -2.77 1.22 8.77
C GLU A 64 -2.85 2.61 8.15
N THR A 65 -2.16 2.79 7.03
CA THR A 65 -2.18 4.01 6.21
C THR A 65 -3.57 4.32 5.64
N ASP A 66 -4.36 3.29 5.29
CA ASP A 66 -5.71 3.49 4.77
C ASP A 66 -6.66 4.07 5.82
N LYS A 67 -6.41 3.75 7.10
CA LYS A 67 -7.21 4.19 8.25
C LYS A 67 -6.96 5.66 8.61
N ILE A 68 -5.96 6.30 8.02
CA ILE A 68 -5.61 7.70 8.27
C ILE A 68 -6.17 8.56 7.13
N CYS A 69 -6.82 9.66 7.48
CA CYS A 69 -7.32 10.58 6.47
C CYS A 69 -6.17 11.35 5.80
N PRO A 70 -6.13 11.43 4.46
CA PRO A 70 -5.07 12.13 3.74
C PRO A 70 -5.11 13.65 3.93
N ARG A 71 -6.26 14.22 4.32
CA ARG A 71 -6.43 15.67 4.55
C ARG A 71 -6.19 16.04 6.00
N CYS A 72 -6.98 15.41 6.88
CA CYS A 72 -7.09 15.76 8.29
C CYS A 72 -6.08 15.01 9.18
N ARG A 73 -5.41 13.96 8.66
CA ARG A 73 -4.55 13.00 9.40
C ARG A 73 -5.20 12.32 10.61
N TYR A 74 -6.49 12.58 10.88
CA TYR A 74 -7.26 11.83 11.86
C TYR A 74 -7.58 10.42 11.38
N LYS A 75 -7.78 9.53 12.36
CA LYS A 75 -8.22 8.16 12.13
C LYS A 75 -9.66 8.17 11.59
N MET A 76 -9.85 7.60 10.42
CA MET A 76 -11.15 7.50 9.75
C MET A 76 -12.03 6.43 10.42
N LYS A 77 -13.35 6.65 10.38
CA LYS A 77 -14.34 5.63 10.71
C LYS A 77 -14.51 4.69 9.52
N ILE A 78 -14.44 3.39 9.77
CA ILE A 78 -14.48 2.33 8.76
C ILE A 78 -15.81 1.59 8.87
N ASN A 79 -16.51 1.43 7.75
CA ASN A 79 -17.71 0.61 7.64
C ASN A 79 -17.52 -0.43 6.53
N GLU A 80 -17.69 -1.72 6.83
CA GLU A 80 -17.60 -2.83 5.88
C GLU A 80 -18.98 -3.15 5.30
N ILE A 81 -19.06 -3.37 3.99
CA ILE A 81 -20.28 -3.73 3.23
C ILE A 81 -19.98 -4.97 2.38
#